data_AF-A0A9Q4AAC1-F1
#
_entry.id   AF-A0A9Q4AAC1-F1
#
_cell.length_a   1.000
_cell.length_b   1.000
_cell.length_c   1.000
_cell.angle_alpha   90.00
_cell.angle_beta   90.00
_cell.angle_gamma   90.00
#
_symmetry.space_group_name_H-M   'P 1'
#
loop_
_entity.id
_entity.type
_entity.pdbx_description
1 polymer ?
#
loop_
_entity_poly.entity_id
_entity_poly.type
_entity_poly.pdbx_seq_one_letter_code
_entity_poly.pdbx_strand_id
1 'polypeptide(L)'
;EGKETRQFNGRNVILEEAITGDFALIKGWKADHFGNVIYRHTAQNFNPVVATAGRITVVEVEEIVEPGVLLPTEIHTPGIYVDRVIQGTFEKRIEQRTVRKA
;
A
#
# COMPACT_ATOMS: atom_id res chain seq x y z
N GLU A 1 -28.19 4.91 -16.59
CA GLU A 1 -27.45 6.19 -16.67
C GLU A 1 -25.97 5.89 -16.62
N GLY A 2 -25.17 6.52 -17.49
CA GLY A 2 -23.74 6.26 -17.62
C GLY A 2 -22.88 7.34 -16.96
N LYS A 3 -21.59 7.04 -16.74
CA LYS A 3 -20.61 8.02 -16.27
C LYS A 3 -20.47 9.16 -17.27
N GLU A 4 -20.14 10.36 -16.77
CA GLU A 4 -19.88 11.52 -17.63
C GLU A 4 -18.77 11.18 -18.64
N THR A 5 -19.02 11.45 -19.92
CA THR A 5 -18.07 11.17 -21.01
C THR A 5 -17.70 12.47 -21.71
N ARG A 6 -16.40 12.68 -21.99
CA ARG A 6 -15.88 13.84 -22.72
C ARG A 6 -14.94 13.40 -23.84
N GLN A 7 -14.81 14.21 -24.89
CA GLN A 7 -13.87 13.94 -25.98
C GLN A 7 -12.57 14.73 -25.77
N PHE A 8 -11.43 14.04 -25.73
CA PHE A 8 -10.09 14.63 -25.70
C PHE A 8 -9.27 14.05 -26.84
N ASN A 9 -8.67 14.91 -27.68
CA ASN A 9 -7.84 14.51 -28.83
C ASN A 9 -8.53 13.46 -29.73
N GLY A 10 -9.84 13.62 -29.98
CA GLY A 10 -10.64 12.70 -30.79
C GLY A 10 -11.05 11.39 -30.10
N ARG A 11 -10.69 11.17 -28.83
CA ARG A 11 -11.05 9.96 -28.06
C ARG A 11 -12.05 10.27 -26.96
N ASN A 12 -13.02 9.40 -26.77
CA ASN A 12 -13.96 9.48 -25.64
C ASN A 12 -13.28 8.95 -24.37
N VAL A 13 -13.37 9.69 -23.28
CA VAL A 13 -12.91 9.29 -21.94
C VAL A 13 -14.06 9.45 -20.95
N ILE A 14 -14.06 8.62 -19.91
CA ILE A 14 -15.01 8.70 -18.79
C ILE A 14 -14.40 9.48 -17.64
N LEU A 15 -15.20 10.28 -16.95
CA LEU A 15 -14.83 10.92 -15.69
C LEU A 15 -14.86 9.89 -14.56
N GLU A 16 -13.78 9.81 -13.81
CA GLU A 16 -13.67 9.04 -12.56
C GLU A 16 -13.32 10.01 -11.42
N GLU A 17 -14.06 9.93 -10.32
CA GLU A 17 -13.76 10.71 -9.12
C GLU A 17 -12.66 10.03 -8.31
N ALA A 18 -11.86 10.84 -7.60
CA ALA A 18 -10.86 10.30 -6.68
C ALA A 18 -11.53 9.60 -5.50
N ILE A 19 -10.97 8.46 -5.10
CA ILE A 19 -11.41 7.74 -3.91
C ILE A 19 -10.57 8.20 -2.72
N THR A 20 -11.25 8.60 -1.64
CA THR A 20 -10.65 8.92 -0.35
C THR A 20 -11.37 8.17 0.76
N GLY A 21 -10.70 7.89 1.87
CA GLY A 21 -11.29 7.21 3.03
C GLY A 21 -10.90 7.85 4.36
N ASP A 22 -11.73 7.65 5.37
CA ASP A 22 -11.39 8.04 6.75
C ASP A 22 -10.19 7.24 7.28
N PHE A 23 -10.12 5.96 6.91
CA PHE A 23 -9.04 5.06 7.30
C PHE A 23 -8.45 4.34 6.10
N ALA A 24 -7.12 4.27 6.08
CA ALA A 24 -6.36 3.38 5.22
C ALA A 24 -5.75 2.27 6.06
N LEU A 25 -6.19 1.04 5.82
CA LEU A 25 -5.66 -0.16 6.48
C LEU A 25 -4.75 -0.88 5.50
N ILE A 26 -3.46 -0.91 5.80
CA ILE A 26 -2.44 -1.43 4.87
C ILE A 26 -1.50 -2.43 5.55
N LYS A 27 -0.86 -3.29 4.75
CA LYS A 27 0.07 -4.32 5.18
C LYS A 27 1.46 -4.10 4.58
N GLY A 28 2.46 -3.89 5.44
CA GLY A 28 3.87 -3.79 5.08
C GLY A 28 4.68 -5.03 5.44
N TRP A 29 5.92 -5.13 4.96
CA TRP A 29 6.87 -6.16 5.42
C TRP A 29 7.61 -5.67 6.67
N LYS A 30 8.34 -4.56 6.56
CA LYS A 30 8.97 -3.89 7.71
C LYS A 30 8.57 -2.43 7.76
N ALA A 31 8.58 -1.86 8.95
CA ALA A 31 8.52 -0.41 9.14
C ALA A 31 9.50 0.05 10.22
N ASP A 32 9.88 1.33 10.18
CA ASP A 32 10.56 1.97 11.30
C ASP A 32 9.59 2.71 12.23
N HIS A 33 10.08 3.21 13.36
CA HIS A 33 9.28 3.99 14.33
C HIS A 33 8.77 5.33 13.78
N PHE A 34 9.29 5.81 12.65
CA PHE A 34 8.77 7.00 11.95
C PHE A 34 7.68 6.65 10.93
N GLY A 35 7.33 5.38 10.79
CA GLY A 35 6.29 4.91 9.86
C GLY A 35 6.80 4.69 8.44
N ASN A 36 8.10 4.76 8.16
CA ASN A 36 8.62 4.42 6.83
C ASN A 36 8.42 2.93 6.59
N VAL A 37 7.77 2.56 5.48
CA VAL A 37 7.39 1.17 5.20
C VAL A 37 8.12 0.63 3.97
N ILE A 38 8.59 -0.61 4.09
CA ILE A 38 8.99 -1.42 2.94
C ILE A 38 8.04 -2.60 2.74
N TYR A 39 7.75 -2.92 1.48
CA TYR A 39 6.95 -4.08 1.08
C TYR A 39 7.84 -5.18 0.52
N ARG A 40 7.28 -6.39 0.41
CA ARG A 40 8.02 -7.55 -0.07
C ARG A 40 7.34 -8.15 -1.30
N HIS A 41 8.04 -8.10 -2.43
CA HIS A 41 7.58 -8.64 -3.71
C HIS A 41 6.20 -8.08 -4.11
N THR A 42 5.32 -8.91 -4.67
CA THR A 42 3.99 -8.52 -5.15
C THR A 42 3.01 -8.15 -4.04
N ALA A 43 3.37 -8.30 -2.76
CA ALA A 43 2.56 -7.85 -1.64
C ALA A 43 2.48 -6.31 -1.53
N GLN A 44 3.30 -5.57 -2.29
CA GLN A 44 3.23 -4.11 -2.37
C GLN A 44 1.88 -3.64 -2.92
N ASN A 45 1.41 -4.23 -4.02
CA ASN A 45 0.16 -3.94 -4.72
C ASN A 45 -0.46 -2.54 -4.45
N PHE A 46 -1.63 -2.46 -3.80
CA PHE A 46 -2.37 -1.23 -3.53
C PHE A 46 -1.97 -0.54 -2.23
N ASN A 47 -1.17 -1.17 -1.38
CA ASN A 47 -0.86 -0.65 -0.05
C ASN A 47 -0.28 0.79 -0.07
N PRO A 48 0.71 1.14 -0.92
CA PRO A 48 1.20 2.53 -0.98
C PRO A 48 0.11 3.52 -1.41
N VAL A 49 -0.69 3.18 -2.43
CA VAL A 49 -1.72 4.09 -2.97
C VAL A 49 -2.83 4.30 -1.93
N VAL A 50 -3.27 3.24 -1.25
CA VAL A 50 -4.28 3.32 -0.19
C VAL A 50 -3.78 4.16 0.99
N ALA A 51 -2.50 4.04 1.37
CA ALA A 51 -1.91 4.87 2.43
C ALA A 51 -2.01 6.38 2.13
N THR A 52 -1.90 6.78 0.86
CA THR A 52 -2.04 8.20 0.47
C THR A 52 -3.48 8.69 0.41
N ALA A 53 -4.46 7.78 0.33
CA ALA A 53 -5.88 8.10 0.19
C ALA A 53 -6.63 8.14 1.52
N GLY A 54 -6.00 7.67 2.60
CA GLY A 54 -6.57 7.65 3.94
C GLY A 54 -6.32 8.95 4.71
N ARG A 55 -7.33 9.40 5.47
CA ARG A 55 -7.14 10.47 6.45
C ARG A 55 -6.36 9.99 7.68
N ILE A 56 -6.53 8.72 8.06
CA ILE A 56 -5.72 8.04 9.08
C ILE A 56 -5.23 6.71 8.51
N THR A 57 -3.91 6.52 8.43
CA THR A 57 -3.30 5.30 7.93
C THR A 57 -2.75 4.44 9.08
N VAL A 58 -3.21 3.19 9.12
CA VAL A 58 -2.71 2.17 10.04
C VAL A 58 -2.03 1.10 9.23
N VAL A 59 -0.73 0.89 9.48
CA VAL A 59 0.04 -0.18 8.86
C VAL A 59 0.32 -1.30 9.84
N GLU A 60 -0.04 -2.51 9.44
CA GLU A 60 0.42 -3.73 10.09
C GLU A 60 1.69 -4.25 9.38
N VAL A 61 2.73 -4.60 10.14
CA VAL A 61 4.02 -5.07 9.63
C VAL A 61 4.49 -6.33 10.33
N GLU A 62 5.40 -7.07 9.70
CA GLU A 62 5.99 -8.27 10.33
C GLU A 62 7.11 -7.91 11.29
N GLU A 63 7.80 -6.80 11.03
CA GLU A 63 8.96 -6.38 11.81
C GLU A 63 8.96 -4.85 11.93
N ILE A 64 9.08 -4.35 13.16
CA ILE A 64 9.41 -2.95 13.43
C ILE A 64 10.91 -2.88 13.70
N VAL A 65 11.60 -1.99 12.99
CA VAL A 65 13.04 -1.77 13.13
C VAL A 65 13.35 -0.36 13.63
N GLU A 66 14.56 -0.17 14.15
CA GLU A 66 15.01 1.15 14.56
C GLU A 66 15.24 2.08 13.35
N PRO A 67 14.99 3.40 13.48
CA PRO A 67 15.32 4.36 12.45
C PRO A 67 16.77 4.28 11.98
N GLY A 68 16.97 4.38 10.65
CA GLY A 68 18.28 4.23 10.02
C GLY A 68 18.66 2.80 9.65
N VAL A 69 17.91 1.78 10.10
CA VAL A 69 18.05 0.39 9.60
C VAL A 69 17.52 0.27 8.18
N LEU A 70 16.41 0.96 7.87
CA LEU A 70 15.87 1.02 6.51
C LEU A 70 16.69 2.04 5.70
N LEU A 71 17.27 1.60 4.58
CA LEU A 71 17.96 2.51 3.68
C LEU A 71 16.96 3.48 3.04
N PRO A 72 17.25 4.79 2.97
CA PRO A 72 16.31 5.75 2.39
C PRO A 72 15.87 5.43 0.96
N THR A 73 16.74 4.79 0.18
CA THR A 73 16.47 4.36 -1.22
C THR A 73 15.56 3.14 -1.31
N GLU A 74 15.31 2.44 -0.21
CA GLU A 74 14.46 1.23 -0.15
C GLU A 74 13.07 1.53 0.43
N ILE A 75 12.84 2.74 0.97
CA ILE A 75 11.55 3.16 1.51
C ILE A 75 10.54 3.28 0.38
N HIS A 76 9.47 2.50 0.45
CA HIS A 76 8.41 2.51 -0.57
C HIS A 76 7.29 3.49 -0.21
N THR A 77 6.87 3.48 1.05
CA THR A 77 5.89 4.44 1.58
C THR A 77 6.59 5.26 2.67
N PRO A 78 6.86 6.55 2.42
CA PRO A 78 7.41 7.44 3.42
C PRO A 78 6.47 7.57 4.64
N GLY A 79 7.06 7.71 5.82
CA GLY A 79 6.32 7.74 7.09
C GLY A 79 5.32 8.87 7.24
N ILE A 80 5.42 9.93 6.42
CA ILE A 80 4.42 11.01 6.39
C ILE A 80 3.00 10.52 6.04
N TYR A 81 2.87 9.39 5.36
CA TYR A 81 1.57 8.80 5.01
C TYR A 81 1.08 7.77 6.03
N VAL A 82 1.77 7.61 7.17
CA VAL A 82 1.50 6.56 8.16
C VAL A 82 1.32 7.19 9.53
N ASP A 83 0.14 7.01 10.13
CA ASP A 83 -0.15 7.53 11.47
C ASP A 83 0.15 6.50 12.57
N ARG A 84 -0.01 5.21 12.27
CA ARG A 84 0.11 4.13 13.25
C ARG A 84 0.78 2.90 12.66
N VAL A 85 1.76 2.36 13.38
CA VAL A 85 2.47 1.13 13.03
C VAL A 85 2.15 0.05 14.07
N ILE A 86 1.78 -1.14 13.62
CA ILE A 86 1.47 -2.29 14.47
C ILE A 86 2.29 -3.49 14.00
N GLN A 87 3.02 -4.13 14.90
CA GLN A 87 3.68 -5.41 14.60
C GLN A 87 2.71 -6.57 14.78
N GLY A 88 2.65 -7.49 13.82
CA GLY A 88 1.77 -8.65 13.87
C GLY A 88 2.41 -9.92 13.33
N THR A 89 1.73 -11.05 13.57
CA THR A 89 2.02 -12.37 13.00
C THR A 89 0.90 -12.76 12.04
N PHE A 90 1.24 -13.27 10.85
CA PHE A 90 0.30 -13.43 9.75
C PHE A 90 0.32 -14.84 9.15
N GLU A 91 -0.86 -15.35 8.79
CA GLU A 91 -1.01 -16.69 8.20
C GLU A 91 -0.52 -16.77 6.73
N LYS A 92 -0.62 -15.68 5.97
CA LYS A 92 -0.19 -15.57 4.55
C LYS A 92 -0.66 -16.74 3.66
N ARG A 93 -1.97 -16.95 3.59
CA ARG A 93 -2.59 -18.00 2.76
C ARG A 93 -2.23 -17.84 1.28
N ILE A 94 -1.97 -18.96 0.61
CA ILE A 94 -1.82 -19.04 -0.84
C ILE A 94 -3.14 -19.58 -1.40
N GLU A 95 -3.85 -18.78 -2.17
CA GLU A 95 -5.13 -19.18 -2.78
C GLU A 95 -4.95 -20.37 -3.73
N GLN A 96 -3.95 -20.30 -4.62
CA GLN A 96 -3.65 -21.34 -5.60
C GLN A 96 -2.15 -21.63 -5.62
N ARG A 97 -1.75 -22.76 -5.04
CA ARG A 97 -0.34 -23.18 -4.95
C ARG A 97 0.08 -23.94 -6.20
N THR A 98 0.66 -23.24 -7.17
CA THR A 98 1.20 -23.83 -8.41
C THR A 98 2.72 -24.01 -8.30
N VAL A 99 3.23 -25.19 -8.62
CA VAL A 99 4.66 -25.53 -8.61
C VAL A 99 5.09 -26.12 -9.96
N ARG A 100 6.35 -25.90 -10.39
CA ARG A 100 6.90 -26.61 -11.56
C ARG A 100 7.12 -28.08 -11.22
N LYS A 101 7.04 -28.97 -12.23
CA LYS A 101 7.55 -30.33 -12.08
C LYS A 101 9.08 -30.26 -11.88
N ALA A 102 9.59 -31.08 -10.98
CA ALA A 102 11.02 -31.20 -10.70
C ALA A 102 11.78 -31.71 -11.93
#